data_AF-A0A2E4E1G9-F1
#
_entry.id   AF-A0A2E4E1G9-F1
#
_cell.length_a   1.000
_cell.length_b   1.000
_cell.length_c   1.000
_cell.angle_alpha   90.00
_cell.angle_beta   90.00
_cell.angle_gamma   90.00
#
_symmetry.space_group_name_H-M   'P 1'
#
loop_
_entity.id
_entity.type
_entity.pdbx_description
1 polymer ?
#
loop_
_entity_poly.entity_id
_entity_poly.type
_entity_poly.pdbx_seq_one_letter_code
_entity_poly.pdbx_strand_id
1 'polypeptide(L)'
;MNKLIEKLKKNNPKFSIELNNELQKIRFQYDQENKDLLATIELLRKKLDQSQHEKEIAVQDANYKNNSEINNLKNIISKLREKLESTIYYKDKDIQSAVLESSLEIKELKKIAMQLRTELKNERISKKQAIQDELRKSYNEINQLKLLIKKLRNEIERKIQKY
;
A
#
# COMPACT_ATOMS: atom_id res chain seq x y z
N MET A 1 10.05 -58.11 -76.29
CA MET A 1 10.16 -58.87 -75.02
C MET A 1 8.90 -59.71 -74.74
N ASN A 2 7.71 -59.10 -74.63
CA ASN A 2 6.45 -59.82 -74.32
C ASN A 2 6.09 -60.96 -75.29
N LYS A 3 6.22 -60.76 -76.62
CA LYS A 3 5.93 -61.81 -77.63
C LYS A 3 6.87 -63.03 -77.58
N LEU A 4 8.11 -62.86 -77.09
CA LEU A 4 9.09 -63.95 -76.96
C LEU A 4 8.83 -64.76 -75.69
N ILE A 5 8.49 -64.07 -74.61
CA ILE A 5 8.09 -64.67 -73.33
C ILE A 5 6.83 -65.51 -73.52
N GLU A 6 5.82 -65.04 -74.25
CA GLU A 6 4.61 -65.83 -74.54
C GLU A 6 4.89 -67.12 -75.34
N LYS A 7 5.75 -67.06 -76.37
CA LYS A 7 6.16 -68.26 -77.14
C LYS A 7 6.90 -69.27 -76.27
N LEU A 8 7.80 -68.83 -75.41
CA LEU A 8 8.56 -69.69 -74.49
C LEU A 8 7.68 -70.29 -73.39
N LYS A 9 6.69 -69.54 -72.91
CA LYS A 9 5.68 -69.99 -71.93
C LYS A 9 4.80 -71.12 -72.49
N LYS A 10 4.51 -71.09 -73.79
CA LYS A 10 3.68 -72.09 -74.49
C LYS A 10 4.44 -73.36 -74.87
N ASN A 11 5.74 -73.25 -75.16
CA ASN A 11 6.56 -74.36 -75.67
C ASN A 11 7.45 -75.05 -74.61
N ASN A 12 7.60 -74.49 -73.40
CA ASN A 12 8.39 -75.09 -72.32
C ASN A 12 7.61 -75.09 -70.98
N PRO A 13 7.03 -76.23 -70.57
CA PRO A 13 6.19 -76.32 -69.37
C PRO A 13 6.99 -76.05 -68.08
N LYS A 14 8.27 -76.42 -68.03
CA LYS A 14 9.14 -76.16 -66.87
C LYS A 14 9.36 -74.66 -66.66
N PHE A 15 9.63 -73.93 -67.75
CA PHE A 15 9.78 -72.47 -67.72
C PHE A 15 8.49 -71.74 -67.31
N SER A 16 7.33 -72.24 -67.76
CA SER A 16 6.02 -71.67 -67.37
C SER A 16 5.74 -71.80 -65.87
N ILE A 17 6.04 -72.96 -65.29
CA ILE A 17 5.86 -73.22 -63.85
C ILE A 17 6.80 -72.34 -63.02
N GLU A 18 8.08 -72.30 -63.39
CA GLU A 18 9.10 -71.51 -62.68
C GLU A 18 8.79 -70.01 -62.71
N LEU A 19 8.40 -69.47 -63.87
CA LEU A 19 7.96 -68.08 -64.01
C LEU A 19 6.70 -67.77 -63.18
N ASN A 20 5.71 -68.67 -63.17
CA ASN A 20 4.50 -68.46 -62.37
C ASN A 20 4.79 -68.50 -60.86
N ASN A 21 5.71 -69.38 -60.42
CA ASN A 21 6.13 -69.46 -59.01
C ASN A 21 6.83 -68.17 -58.56
N GLU A 22 7.76 -67.64 -59.37
CA GLU A 22 8.43 -66.38 -59.04
C GLU A 22 7.47 -65.19 -59.05
N LEU A 23 6.53 -65.12 -60.01
CA LEU A 23 5.47 -64.10 -60.01
C LEU A 23 4.58 -64.20 -58.76
N GLN A 24 4.27 -65.41 -58.30
CA GLN A 24 3.49 -65.62 -57.09
C GLN A 24 4.25 -65.18 -55.82
N LYS A 25 5.56 -65.47 -55.72
CA LYS A 25 6.40 -65.00 -54.63
C LYS A 25 6.49 -63.48 -54.58
N ILE A 26 6.74 -62.85 -55.73
CA ILE A 26 6.82 -61.39 -55.84
C ILE A 26 5.48 -60.76 -55.41
N ARG A 27 4.35 -61.29 -55.89
CA ARG A 27 3.03 -60.82 -55.48
C ARG A 27 2.78 -60.97 -53.99
N PHE A 28 3.16 -62.11 -53.41
CA PHE A 28 3.05 -62.33 -51.97
C PHE A 28 3.90 -61.35 -51.18
N GLN A 29 5.14 -61.08 -51.60
CA GLN A 29 6.02 -60.10 -50.96
C GLN A 29 5.43 -58.69 -51.02
N TYR A 30 4.95 -58.25 -52.19
CA TYR A 30 4.27 -56.95 -52.33
C TYR A 30 3.00 -56.86 -51.49
N ASP A 31 2.19 -57.93 -51.43
CA ASP A 31 0.97 -57.95 -50.63
C ASP A 31 1.29 -57.88 -49.12
N GLN A 32 2.38 -58.50 -48.67
CA GLN A 32 2.86 -58.39 -47.29
C GLN A 32 3.40 -57.00 -46.99
N GLU A 33 4.27 -56.45 -47.85
CA GLU A 33 4.82 -55.11 -47.69
C GLU A 33 3.71 -54.05 -47.65
N ASN A 34 2.70 -54.16 -48.53
CA ASN A 34 1.55 -53.26 -48.50
C ASN A 34 0.76 -53.36 -47.19
N LYS A 35 0.58 -54.56 -46.63
CA LYS A 35 -0.07 -54.75 -45.32
C LYS A 35 0.75 -54.12 -44.20
N ASP A 36 2.06 -54.32 -44.20
CA ASP A 36 2.97 -53.77 -43.20
C ASP A 36 3.02 -52.24 -43.25
N LEU A 37 3.04 -51.66 -44.46
CA LEU A 37 2.95 -50.21 -44.67
C LEU A 37 1.62 -49.65 -44.19
N LEU A 38 0.49 -50.29 -44.51
CA LEU A 38 -0.82 -49.88 -44.02
C LEU A 38 -0.90 -49.92 -42.50
N ALA A 39 -0.42 -51.00 -41.87
CA ALA A 39 -0.36 -51.11 -40.42
C ALA A 39 0.53 -50.02 -39.79
N THR A 40 1.67 -49.72 -40.42
CA THR A 40 2.58 -48.65 -39.99
C THR A 40 1.92 -47.28 -40.10
N ILE A 41 1.21 -47.00 -41.19
CA ILE A 41 0.47 -45.75 -41.39
C ILE A 41 -0.62 -45.61 -40.32
N GLU A 42 -1.38 -46.67 -40.02
CA GLU A 42 -2.39 -46.64 -38.96
C GLU A 42 -1.79 -46.38 -37.58
N LEU A 43 -0.66 -47.01 -37.26
CA LEU A 43 0.06 -46.77 -36.00
C LEU A 43 0.57 -45.33 -35.89
N LEU A 44 1.13 -44.78 -36.98
CA LEU A 44 1.61 -43.41 -37.02
C LEU A 44 0.45 -42.40 -36.88
N ARG A 45 -0.70 -42.66 -37.51
CA ARG A 45 -1.91 -41.84 -37.34
C ARG A 45 -2.38 -41.84 -35.89
N LYS A 46 -2.51 -43.02 -35.27
CA LYS A 46 -2.88 -43.13 -33.84
C LYS A 46 -1.91 -42.39 -32.92
N LYS A 47 -0.59 -42.51 -33.17
CA LYS A 47 0.43 -41.80 -32.38
C LYS A 47 0.35 -40.28 -32.59
N LEU A 48 0.09 -39.83 -33.81
CA LEU A 48 -0.09 -38.41 -34.11
C LEU A 48 -1.32 -37.86 -33.39
N ASP A 49 -2.45 -38.55 -33.45
CA ASP A 49 -3.70 -38.16 -32.79
C ASP A 49 -3.51 -38.10 -31.26
N GLN A 50 -2.86 -39.11 -30.68
CA GLN A 50 -2.53 -39.13 -29.26
C GLN A 50 -1.62 -37.95 -28.88
N SER A 51 -0.56 -37.70 -29.65
CA SER A 51 0.37 -36.60 -29.39
C SER A 51 -0.30 -35.24 -29.50
N GLN A 52 -1.21 -35.05 -30.46
CA GLN A 52 -2.01 -33.84 -30.59
C GLN A 52 -2.92 -33.64 -29.38
N HIS A 53 -3.61 -34.69 -28.95
CA HIS A 53 -4.49 -34.63 -27.78
C HIS A 53 -3.73 -34.31 -26.49
N GLU A 54 -2.60 -34.96 -26.24
CA GLU A 54 -1.74 -34.68 -25.07
C GLU A 54 -1.23 -33.24 -25.08
N LYS A 55 -0.84 -32.72 -26.26
CA LYS A 55 -0.41 -31.34 -26.42
C LYS A 55 -1.55 -30.36 -26.12
N GLU A 56 -2.76 -30.62 -26.60
CA GLU A 56 -3.93 -29.79 -26.34
C GLU A 56 -4.25 -29.72 -24.85
N ILE A 57 -4.23 -30.87 -24.15
CA ILE A 57 -4.43 -30.93 -22.70
C ILE A 57 -3.35 -30.12 -21.98
N ALA A 58 -2.08 -30.32 -22.32
CA ALA A 58 -0.97 -29.61 -21.68
C ALA A 58 -1.08 -28.09 -21.87
N VAL A 59 -1.48 -27.63 -23.05
CA VAL A 59 -1.71 -26.21 -23.34
C VAL A 59 -2.90 -25.68 -22.54
N GLN A 60 -4.02 -26.41 -22.48
CA GLN A 60 -5.18 -26.01 -21.70
C GLN A 60 -4.88 -25.91 -20.20
N ASP A 61 -4.17 -26.88 -19.64
CA ASP A 61 -3.75 -26.89 -18.24
C ASP A 61 -2.81 -25.73 -17.91
N ALA A 62 -1.83 -25.46 -18.78
CA ALA A 62 -0.93 -24.33 -18.62
C ALA A 62 -1.71 -23.00 -18.65
N ASN A 63 -2.63 -22.83 -19.61
CA ASN A 63 -3.46 -21.65 -19.71
C ASN A 63 -4.38 -21.48 -18.49
N TYR A 64 -4.97 -22.56 -17.99
CA TYR A 64 -5.81 -22.53 -16.79
C TYR A 64 -5.02 -22.08 -15.56
N LYS A 65 -3.84 -22.68 -15.33
CA LYS A 65 -2.94 -22.32 -14.22
C LYS A 65 -2.52 -20.85 -14.30
N ASN A 66 -2.08 -20.40 -15.47
CA ASN A 66 -1.67 -19.02 -15.70
C ASN A 66 -2.83 -18.04 -15.48
N ASN A 67 -4.02 -18.35 -16.00
CA ASN A 67 -5.19 -17.48 -15.81
C ASN A 67 -5.63 -17.41 -14.34
N SER A 68 -5.60 -18.54 -13.64
CA SER A 68 -5.87 -18.59 -12.19
C SER A 68 -4.88 -17.73 -11.42
N GLU A 69 -3.58 -17.85 -11.72
CA GLU A 69 -2.53 -17.05 -11.10
C GLU A 69 -2.69 -15.55 -11.41
N ILE A 70 -2.94 -15.18 -12.67
CA ILE A 70 -3.21 -13.79 -13.06
C ILE A 70 -4.39 -13.22 -12.29
N ASN A 71 -5.48 -13.97 -12.14
CA ASN A 71 -6.66 -13.52 -11.40
C ASN A 71 -6.35 -13.36 -9.90
N ASN A 72 -5.60 -14.29 -9.31
CA ASN A 72 -5.15 -14.20 -7.93
C ASN A 72 -4.26 -12.97 -7.70
N LEU A 73 -3.28 -12.74 -8.58
CA LEU A 73 -2.39 -11.58 -8.53
C LEU A 73 -3.17 -10.28 -8.67
N LYS A 74 -4.12 -10.19 -9.61
CA LYS A 74 -5.01 -9.02 -9.75
C LYS A 74 -5.79 -8.75 -8.47
N ASN A 75 -6.36 -9.79 -7.85
CA ASN A 75 -7.11 -9.65 -6.60
C ASN A 75 -6.22 -9.15 -5.44
N ILE A 76 -5.01 -9.71 -5.32
CA ILE A 76 -4.04 -9.26 -4.31
C ILE A 76 -3.66 -7.79 -4.54
N ILE A 77 -3.37 -7.41 -5.78
CA ILE A 77 -3.02 -6.02 -6.14
C ILE A 77 -4.17 -5.06 -5.80
N SER A 78 -5.43 -5.42 -6.12
CA SER A 78 -6.59 -4.60 -5.77
C SER A 78 -6.70 -4.41 -4.25
N LYS A 79 -6.60 -5.48 -3.47
CA LYS A 79 -6.64 -5.41 -1.99
C LYS A 79 -5.49 -4.58 -1.42
N LEU A 80 -4.29 -4.69 -1.99
CA LEU A 80 -3.15 -3.88 -1.58
C LEU A 80 -3.36 -2.39 -1.88
N ARG A 81 -3.96 -2.05 -3.03
CA ARG A 81 -4.32 -0.68 -3.38
C ARG A 81 -5.36 -0.10 -2.42
N GLU A 82 -6.44 -0.83 -2.15
CA GLU A 82 -7.47 -0.43 -1.18
C GLU A 82 -6.87 -0.18 0.21
N LYS A 83 -5.99 -1.07 0.67
CA LYS A 83 -5.32 -0.92 1.96
C LYS A 83 -4.37 0.28 1.97
N LEU A 84 -3.67 0.54 0.88
CA LEU A 84 -2.78 1.69 0.77
C LEU A 84 -3.56 3.00 0.80
N GLU A 85 -4.65 3.10 0.03
CA GLU A 85 -5.53 4.26 -0.01
C GLU A 85 -6.16 4.54 1.36
N SER A 86 -6.66 3.51 2.05
CA SER A 86 -7.21 3.69 3.40
C SER A 86 -6.13 4.16 4.39
N THR A 87 -4.93 3.60 4.31
CA THR A 87 -3.81 3.98 5.19
C THR A 87 -3.42 5.44 4.97
N ILE A 88 -3.35 5.90 3.72
CA ILE A 88 -3.06 7.30 3.38
C ILE A 88 -4.17 8.20 3.95
N TYR A 89 -5.44 7.84 3.72
CA TYR A 89 -6.59 8.60 4.21
C TYR A 89 -6.58 8.75 5.74
N TYR A 90 -6.38 7.66 6.49
CA TYR A 90 -6.35 7.71 7.94
C TYR A 90 -5.15 8.50 8.46
N LYS A 91 -3.97 8.33 7.85
CA LYS A 91 -2.78 9.11 8.21
C LYS A 91 -2.99 10.60 8.01
N ASP A 92 -3.56 11.01 6.87
CA ASP A 92 -3.83 12.42 6.60
C ASP A 92 -4.87 12.99 7.56
N LYS A 93 -5.91 12.20 7.89
CA LYS A 93 -6.91 12.58 8.89
C LYS A 93 -6.29 12.77 10.28
N ASP A 94 -5.45 11.84 10.71
CA ASP A 94 -4.81 11.88 12.03
C ASP A 94 -3.84 13.07 12.13
N ILE A 95 -3.06 13.34 11.08
CA ILE A 95 -2.20 14.52 10.99
C ILE A 95 -3.03 15.80 11.08
N GLN A 96 -4.13 15.90 10.32
CA GLN A 96 -4.99 17.08 10.37
C GLN A 96 -5.61 17.28 11.76
N SER A 97 -6.05 16.21 12.43
CA SER A 97 -6.58 16.28 13.81
C SER A 97 -5.51 16.78 14.77
N ALA A 98 -4.31 16.19 14.75
CA ALA A 98 -3.21 16.59 15.62
C ALA A 98 -2.78 18.05 15.41
N VAL A 99 -2.73 18.51 14.15
CA VAL A 99 -2.42 19.91 13.82
C VAL A 99 -3.52 20.85 14.32
N LEU A 100 -4.79 20.49 14.16
CA LEU A 100 -5.91 21.29 14.66
C LEU A 100 -5.89 21.40 16.18
N GLU A 101 -5.75 20.27 16.88
CA GLU A 101 -5.67 20.21 18.35
C GLU A 101 -4.51 21.05 18.87
N SER A 102 -3.31 20.88 18.31
CA SER A 102 -2.14 21.68 18.67
C SER A 102 -2.36 23.18 18.40
N SER A 103 -2.97 23.54 17.28
CA SER A 103 -3.27 24.94 16.96
C SER A 103 -4.27 25.56 17.94
N LEU A 104 -5.28 24.79 18.38
CA LEU A 104 -6.25 25.24 19.37
C LEU A 104 -5.58 25.42 20.74
N GLU A 105 -4.75 24.45 21.15
CA GLU A 105 -3.98 24.52 22.39
C GLU A 105 -3.05 25.74 22.41
N ILE A 106 -2.29 25.97 21.34
CA ILE A 106 -1.41 27.15 21.21
C ILE A 106 -2.22 28.45 21.32
N LYS A 107 -3.42 28.50 20.73
CA LYS A 107 -4.29 29.67 20.80
C LYS A 107 -4.76 29.94 22.22
N GLU A 108 -5.19 28.91 22.94
CA GLU A 108 -5.62 29.03 24.34
C GLU A 108 -4.45 29.40 25.26
N LEU A 109 -3.28 28.78 25.10
CA LEU A 109 -2.08 29.14 25.86
C LEU A 109 -1.68 30.61 25.64
N LYS A 110 -1.73 31.10 24.39
CA LYS A 110 -1.46 32.52 24.09
C LYS A 110 -2.47 33.45 24.77
N LYS A 111 -3.75 33.07 24.79
CA LYS A 111 -4.81 33.84 25.46
C LYS A 111 -4.57 33.90 26.97
N ILE A 112 -4.30 32.77 27.60
CA ILE A 112 -4.00 32.68 29.05
C ILE A 112 -2.75 33.50 29.39
N ALA A 113 -1.68 33.37 28.60
CA ALA A 113 -0.45 34.16 28.80
C ALA A 113 -0.71 35.67 28.74
N MET A 114 -1.56 36.12 27.83
CA MET A 114 -1.94 37.54 27.70
C MET A 114 -2.79 38.02 28.89
N GLN A 115 -3.71 37.19 29.36
CA GLN A 115 -4.53 37.47 30.54
C GLN A 115 -3.64 37.59 31.79
N LEU A 116 -2.78 36.61 32.05
CA LEU A 116 -1.84 36.63 33.18
C LEU A 116 -0.90 37.86 33.14
N ARG A 117 -0.41 38.23 31.95
CA ARG A 117 0.43 39.44 31.80
C ARG A 117 -0.34 40.71 32.15
N THR A 118 -1.62 40.77 31.80
CA THR A 118 -2.50 41.90 32.10
C THR A 118 -2.81 41.97 33.59
N GLU A 119 -3.16 40.83 34.20
CA GLU A 119 -3.41 40.70 35.64
C GLU A 119 -2.18 41.10 36.47
N LEU A 120 -1.00 40.58 36.13
CA LEU A 120 0.25 40.96 36.79
C LEU A 120 0.55 42.46 36.67
N LYS A 121 0.27 43.07 35.51
CA LYS A 121 0.44 44.52 35.33
C LYS A 121 -0.52 45.30 36.25
N ASN A 122 -1.79 44.89 36.30
CA ASN A 122 -2.79 45.52 37.14
C ASN A 122 -2.47 45.37 38.63
N GLU A 123 -2.03 44.19 39.06
CA GLU A 123 -1.63 43.93 40.44
C GLU A 123 -0.43 44.80 40.85
N ARG A 124 0.57 44.94 39.98
CA ARG A 124 1.71 45.84 40.22
C ARG A 124 1.29 47.30 40.36
N ILE A 125 0.36 47.76 39.51
CA ILE A 125 -0.17 49.14 39.57
C ILE A 125 -0.94 49.33 40.89
N SER A 126 -1.85 48.41 41.23
CA SER A 126 -2.65 48.44 42.46
C SER A 126 -1.77 48.46 43.71
N LYS A 127 -0.75 47.58 43.78
CA LYS A 127 0.23 47.57 44.89
C LYS A 127 0.98 48.89 44.99
N LYS A 128 1.42 49.47 43.87
CA LYS A 128 2.12 50.76 43.87
C LYS A 128 1.22 51.90 44.36
N GLN A 129 -0.05 51.91 43.95
CA GLN A 129 -1.04 52.89 44.42
C GLN A 129 -1.30 52.74 45.91
N ALA A 130 -1.54 51.52 46.40
CA ALA A 130 -1.74 51.25 47.83
C ALA A 130 -0.57 51.72 48.69
N ILE A 131 0.68 51.46 48.26
CA ILE A 131 1.89 51.95 48.95
C ILE A 131 1.92 53.49 48.96
N GLN A 132 1.65 54.14 47.83
CA GLN A 132 1.65 55.61 47.76
C GLN A 132 0.58 56.24 48.64
N ASP A 133 -0.62 55.64 48.69
CA ASP A 133 -1.72 56.10 49.51
C ASP A 133 -1.39 55.96 51.00
N GLU A 134 -0.83 54.82 51.44
CA GLU A 134 -0.38 54.64 52.83
C GLU A 134 0.74 55.62 53.21
N LEU A 135 1.73 55.84 52.33
CA LEU A 135 2.77 56.85 52.56
C LEU A 135 2.17 58.26 52.70
N ARG A 136 1.17 58.61 51.88
CA ARG A 136 0.49 59.91 51.96
C ARG A 136 -0.27 60.06 53.28
N LYS A 137 -0.98 59.03 53.72
CA LYS A 137 -1.70 59.02 55.02
C LYS A 137 -0.71 59.21 56.17
N SER A 138 0.37 58.42 56.21
CA SER A 138 1.39 58.51 57.24
C SER A 138 2.06 59.89 57.26
N TYR A 139 2.40 60.46 56.11
CA TYR A 139 2.97 61.81 56.01
C TYR A 139 2.01 62.88 56.55
N ASN A 140 0.71 62.79 56.23
CA ASN A 140 -0.31 63.69 56.75
C ASN A 140 -0.45 63.57 58.27
N GLU A 141 -0.47 62.35 58.80
CA GLU A 141 -0.55 62.09 60.24
C GLU A 141 0.67 62.65 60.99
N ILE A 142 1.88 62.39 60.48
CA ILE A 142 3.12 62.95 61.03
C ILE A 142 3.07 64.48 61.06
N ASN A 143 2.58 65.11 59.99
CA ASN A 143 2.45 66.57 59.95
C ASN A 143 1.42 67.11 60.95
N GLN A 144 0.27 66.43 61.10
CA GLN A 144 -0.73 66.77 62.11
C GLN A 144 -0.15 66.67 63.53
N LEU A 145 0.58 65.59 63.83
CA LEU A 145 1.26 65.40 65.11
C LEU A 145 2.31 66.48 65.37
N LYS A 146 3.15 66.82 64.37
CA LYS A 146 4.11 67.93 64.48
C LYS A 146 3.43 69.27 64.79
N LEU A 147 2.32 69.57 64.11
CA LEU A 147 1.54 70.78 64.36
C LEU A 147 0.93 70.80 65.77
N LEU A 148 0.41 69.66 66.24
CA LEU A 148 -0.13 69.52 67.59
C LEU A 148 0.96 69.72 68.66
N ILE A 149 2.11 69.08 68.50
CA ILE A 149 3.27 69.25 69.40
C ILE A 149 3.70 70.72 69.46
N LYS A 150 3.78 71.40 68.31
CA LYS A 150 4.11 72.84 68.26
C LYS A 150 3.09 73.70 69.01
N LYS A 151 1.80 73.42 68.86
CA LYS A 151 0.73 74.12 69.60
C LYS A 151 0.87 73.91 71.11
N LEU A 152 1.01 72.67 71.55
CA LEU A 152 1.17 72.33 72.98
C LEU A 152 2.42 72.99 73.58
N ARG A 153 3.53 73.00 72.86
CA ARG A 153 4.77 73.67 73.31
C ARG A 153 4.55 75.17 73.51
N ASN A 154 3.92 75.83 72.54
CA ASN A 154 3.59 77.26 72.64
C ASN A 154 2.65 77.55 73.83
N GLU A 155 1.69 76.67 74.12
CA GLU A 155 0.80 76.81 75.27
C GLU A 155 1.53 76.68 76.61
N ILE A 156 2.47 75.73 76.71
CA ILE A 156 3.32 75.56 77.89
C ILE A 156 4.22 76.79 78.09
N GLU A 157 4.89 77.28 77.03
CA GLU A 157 5.74 78.47 77.08
C GLU A 157 4.95 79.70 77.55
N ARG A 158 3.73 79.90 77.03
CA ARG A 158 2.82 80.95 77.48
C ARG A 158 2.43 80.83 78.95
N LYS A 159 2.21 79.61 79.45
CA LYS A 159 1.92 79.38 80.87
C LYS A 159 3.11 79.71 81.74
N ILE A 160 4.32 79.30 81.34
CA ILE A 160 5.56 79.60 82.08
C ILE A 160 5.81 81.11 82.18
N GLN A 161 5.58 81.88 81.10
CA GLN A 161 5.77 83.34 81.10
C GLN A 161 4.73 84.14 81.91
N LYS A 162 3.66 83.50 82.38
CA LYS A 162 2.61 84.13 83.22
C LYS A 162 2.84 83.95 84.72
N TYR A 163 3.85 83.17 85.11
CA TYR A 163 4.34 83.04 86.48
C TYR A 163 5.63 83.86 86.63
#